data_AF-A0A7W5FDI6-F1
#
_entry.id   AF-A0A7W5FDI6-F1
#
_cell.length_a   1.000
_cell.length_b   1.000
_cell.length_c   1.000
_cell.angle_alpha   90.00
_cell.angle_beta   90.00
_cell.angle_gamma   90.00
#
_symmetry.space_group_name_H-M   'P 1'
#
loop_
_entity.id
_entity.type
_entity.pdbx_description
1 polymer ?
#
loop_
_entity_poly.entity_id
_entity_poly.type
_entity_poly.pdbx_seq_one_letter_code
_entity_poly.pdbx_strand_id
1 'polypeptide(L)'
;MKEPRLTQVTLQEDFEDPTGRVVLDEPFAPSIIGVTAPDDWVGVLAGSLAEETGTKVQTGPATLPDGDISFGVLGGEVPGIPQTLFYVGVERVSAEFTVACSTSVTGVFESWSTIDFGGVACGSFDEPQEPLGRLARTHCPATPEPRPSGYVDAVPFNEPSPF
;
A
#
# COMPACT_ATOMS: atom_id res chain seq x y z
N MET A 1 2.72 4.65 16.32
CA MET A 1 1.62 3.91 15.64
C MET A 1 2.10 3.52 14.24
N LYS A 2 1.69 2.35 13.73
CA LYS A 2 2.00 1.86 12.39
C LYS A 2 0.73 1.82 11.56
N GLU A 3 0.75 2.36 10.34
CA GLU A 3 -0.43 2.40 9.48
C GLU A 3 -0.03 2.27 8.00
N PRO A 4 -0.72 1.45 7.20
CA PRO A 4 -0.48 1.38 5.76
C PRO A 4 -0.86 2.70 5.08
N ARG A 5 -0.01 3.18 4.18
CA ARG A 5 -0.26 4.37 3.36
C ARG A 5 0.16 4.12 1.92
N LEU A 6 -0.71 4.44 0.98
CA LEU A 6 -0.35 4.44 -0.44
C LEU A 6 0.51 5.67 -0.75
N THR A 7 1.47 5.47 -1.65
CA THR A 7 2.35 6.53 -2.17
C THR A 7 2.23 6.68 -3.68
N GLN A 8 1.89 5.59 -4.37
CA GLN A 8 1.62 5.61 -5.80
C GLN A 8 0.58 4.55 -6.14
N VAL A 9 -0.30 4.87 -7.09
CA VAL A 9 -1.22 3.90 -7.70
C VAL A 9 -1.32 4.20 -9.20
N THR A 10 -1.12 3.16 -10.01
CA THR A 10 -1.23 3.20 -11.47
C THR A 10 -2.31 2.23 -11.92
N LEU A 11 -3.27 2.73 -12.68
CA LEU A 11 -4.31 1.95 -13.35
C LEU A 11 -3.82 1.49 -14.72
N GLN A 12 -3.71 0.19 -14.91
CA GLN A 12 -3.52 -0.42 -16.21
C GLN A 12 -4.87 -0.85 -16.77
N GLU A 13 -5.25 -0.28 -17.92
CA GLU A 13 -6.50 -0.61 -18.62
C GLU A 13 -6.31 -1.69 -19.68
N ASP A 14 -5.10 -1.77 -20.23
CA ASP A 14 -4.69 -2.74 -21.25
C ASP A 14 -3.25 -3.19 -20.93
N PHE A 15 -2.98 -4.49 -21.03
CA PHE A 15 -1.63 -5.04 -20.86
C PHE A 15 -0.68 -4.59 -21.98
N GLU A 16 -1.22 -4.14 -23.13
CA GLU A 16 -0.43 -3.59 -24.24
C GLU A 16 0.02 -2.13 -24.00
N ASP A 17 -0.54 -1.43 -23.02
CA ASP A 17 -0.05 -0.14 -22.53
C ASP A 17 0.82 -0.36 -21.28
N PRO A 18 2.17 -0.35 -21.41
CA PRO A 18 3.07 -0.60 -20.30
C PRO A 18 3.15 0.56 -19.31
N THR A 19 2.66 1.75 -19.68
CA THR A 19 2.76 2.93 -18.81
C THR A 19 1.59 3.04 -17.85
N GLY A 20 0.39 2.61 -18.28
CA GLY A 20 -0.83 2.79 -17.53
C GLY A 20 -1.11 4.28 -17.21
N ARG A 21 -2.14 4.52 -16.39
CA ARG A 21 -2.54 5.85 -15.94
C ARG A 21 -2.33 5.99 -14.45
N VAL A 22 -1.51 6.97 -14.05
CA VAL A 22 -1.34 7.31 -12.63
C VAL A 22 -2.66 7.85 -12.07
N VAL A 23 -3.16 7.22 -11.00
CA VAL A 23 -4.39 7.62 -10.29
C VAL A 23 -4.11 8.13 -8.87
N LEU A 24 -2.92 7.84 -8.34
CA LEU A 24 -2.39 8.42 -7.10
C LEU A 24 -0.88 8.63 -7.26
N ASP A 25 -0.39 9.81 -6.91
CA ASP A 25 1.03 10.14 -6.81
C ASP A 25 1.23 11.07 -5.60
N GLU A 26 1.46 10.45 -4.45
CA GLU A 26 1.64 11.10 -3.16
C GLU A 26 2.94 10.61 -2.52
N PRO A 27 4.11 11.14 -2.95
CA PRO A 27 5.39 10.72 -2.42
C PRO A 27 5.44 10.95 -0.91
N PHE A 28 6.04 10.00 -0.20
CA PHE A 28 6.15 10.06 1.26
C PHE A 28 7.59 10.34 1.68
N ALA A 29 7.78 11.35 2.51
CA ALA A 29 9.06 11.69 3.12
C ALA A 29 8.89 11.93 4.62
N PRO A 30 9.91 11.65 5.45
CA PRO A 30 9.86 11.92 6.87
C PRO A 30 9.60 13.40 7.14
N SER A 31 8.82 13.69 8.18
CA SER A 31 8.45 15.05 8.53
C SER A 31 8.24 15.23 10.03
N ILE A 32 8.40 16.47 10.48
CA ILE A 32 8.17 16.89 11.85
C ILE A 32 7.03 17.91 11.84
N ILE A 33 5.97 17.61 12.59
CA ILE A 33 4.73 18.37 12.63
C ILE A 33 4.58 19.07 13.98
N GLY A 34 4.04 20.29 13.95
CA GLY A 34 3.72 21.07 15.14
C GLY A 34 4.85 21.97 15.65
N VAL A 35 6.07 21.82 15.11
CA VAL A 35 7.25 22.60 15.50
C VAL A 35 8.16 22.87 14.31
N THR A 36 8.91 23.97 14.34
CA THR A 36 10.03 24.19 13.42
C THR A 36 11.24 23.43 13.95
N ALA A 37 11.65 22.40 13.24
CA ALA A 37 12.80 21.57 13.57
C ALA A 37 13.85 21.65 12.45
N PRO A 38 15.15 21.56 12.77
CA PRO A 38 16.18 21.41 11.75
C PRO A 38 16.22 19.96 11.23
N ASP A 39 16.74 19.78 10.00
CA ASP A 39 16.73 18.48 9.30
C ASP A 39 17.52 17.38 10.03
N ASP A 40 18.52 17.76 10.83
CA ASP A 40 19.33 16.84 11.62
C ASP A 40 18.52 16.08 12.68
N TRP A 41 17.37 16.62 13.10
CA TRP A 41 16.46 15.94 14.02
C TRP A 41 15.85 14.67 13.43
N VAL A 42 15.66 14.61 12.11
CA VAL A 42 15.04 13.44 11.46
C VAL A 42 15.82 12.17 11.76
N GLY A 43 17.16 12.23 11.68
CA GLY A 43 18.02 11.07 11.96
C GLY A 43 17.95 10.64 13.43
N VAL A 44 17.95 11.60 14.35
CA VAL A 44 17.89 11.34 15.80
C VAL A 44 16.53 10.77 16.19
N LEU A 45 15.43 11.39 15.75
CA LEU A 45 14.08 10.95 16.05
C LEU A 45 13.77 9.59 15.42
N ALA A 46 14.24 9.32 14.20
CA ALA A 46 14.15 8.01 13.59
C ALA A 46 14.92 6.95 14.39
N GLY A 47 16.14 7.26 14.84
CA GLY A 47 16.93 6.38 15.69
C GLY A 47 16.22 6.06 17.01
N SER A 48 15.76 7.07 17.74
CA SER A 48 15.03 6.89 18.99
C SER A 48 13.73 6.10 18.79
N LEU A 49 12.96 6.39 17.73
CA LEU A 49 11.74 5.64 17.44
C LEU A 49 12.04 4.18 17.06
N ALA A 50 13.14 3.94 16.35
CA ALA A 50 13.56 2.59 16.00
C ALA A 50 13.98 1.77 17.21
N GLU A 51 14.71 2.38 18.16
CA GLU A 51 15.07 1.76 19.43
C GLU A 51 13.84 1.43 20.28
N GLU A 52 12.90 2.38 20.41
CA GLU A 52 11.68 2.22 21.20
C GLU A 52 10.76 1.13 20.64
N THR A 53 10.63 1.07 19.31
CA THR A 53 9.68 0.16 18.65
C THR A 53 10.28 -1.15 18.16
N GLY A 54 11.60 -1.31 18.23
CA GLY A 54 12.34 -2.42 17.63
C GLY A 54 12.14 -2.55 16.10
N THR A 55 11.66 -1.49 15.45
CA THR A 55 11.37 -1.46 14.01
C THR A 55 12.36 -0.54 13.32
N LYS A 56 12.87 -0.93 12.15
CA LYS A 56 13.67 -0.01 11.34
C LYS A 56 12.83 1.19 10.92
N VAL A 57 13.28 2.40 11.22
CA VAL A 57 12.67 3.65 10.77
C VAL A 57 13.59 4.33 9.77
N GLN A 58 13.04 4.78 8.66
CA GLN A 58 13.79 5.35 7.56
C GLN A 58 13.91 6.87 7.73
N THR A 59 14.89 7.46 7.07
CA THR A 59 15.20 8.90 7.19
C THR A 59 15.14 9.64 5.85
N GLY A 60 15.02 8.89 4.74
CA GLY A 60 14.89 9.44 3.39
C GLY A 60 13.49 9.28 2.81
N PRO A 61 13.24 9.83 1.61
CA PRO A 61 11.99 9.62 0.89
C PRO A 61 11.76 8.13 0.62
N ALA A 62 10.49 7.73 0.61
CA ALA A 62 10.08 6.40 0.20
C ALA A 62 10.20 6.28 -1.32
N THR A 63 11.25 5.58 -1.78
CA THR A 63 11.50 5.33 -3.19
C THR A 63 11.67 3.83 -3.41
N LEU A 64 10.96 3.27 -4.38
CA LEU A 64 11.24 1.92 -4.84
C LEU A 64 12.68 1.84 -5.38
N PRO A 65 13.41 0.76 -5.11
CA PRO A 65 14.69 0.53 -5.76
C PRO A 65 14.48 0.33 -7.26
N ASP A 66 15.34 0.94 -8.08
CA ASP A 66 15.31 0.81 -9.53
C ASP A 66 15.37 -0.67 -9.94
N GLY A 67 14.34 -1.15 -10.63
CA GLY A 67 14.24 -2.52 -11.14
C GLY A 67 12.87 -2.79 -11.77
N ASP A 68 12.83 -3.68 -12.77
CA ASP A 68 11.58 -4.12 -13.40
C ASP A 68 10.75 -4.92 -12.38
N ILE A 69 9.76 -4.25 -11.80
CA ILE A 69 8.82 -4.89 -10.88
C ILE A 69 7.85 -5.71 -11.72
N SER A 70 8.02 -7.03 -11.72
CA SER A 70 7.10 -7.95 -12.37
C SER A 70 5.95 -8.28 -11.41
N PHE A 71 4.76 -7.80 -11.73
CA PHE A 71 3.55 -8.14 -10.99
C PHE A 71 2.97 -9.47 -11.50
N GLY A 72 2.67 -10.39 -10.59
CA GLY A 72 2.00 -11.64 -10.94
C GLY A 72 0.55 -11.38 -11.38
N VAL A 73 0.10 -12.09 -12.42
CA VAL A 73 -1.29 -12.04 -12.89
C VAL A 73 -2.23 -12.53 -11.79
N LEU A 74 -3.18 -11.70 -11.38
CA LEU A 74 -4.13 -12.00 -10.30
C LEU A 74 -5.35 -12.71 -10.89
N GLY A 75 -5.56 -13.97 -10.50
CA GLY A 75 -6.67 -14.79 -10.99
C GLY A 75 -8.04 -14.37 -10.43
N GLY A 76 -9.10 -14.75 -11.15
CA GLY A 76 -10.50 -14.59 -10.72
C GLY A 76 -11.18 -13.31 -11.23
N GLU A 77 -11.00 -12.98 -12.51
CA GLU A 77 -11.52 -11.74 -13.11
C GLU A 77 -12.94 -11.90 -13.64
N VAL A 78 -13.80 -10.90 -13.37
CA VAL A 78 -15.08 -10.75 -14.07
C VAL A 78 -14.85 -10.32 -15.51
N PRO A 79 -15.44 -11.04 -16.50
CA PRO A 79 -15.42 -10.58 -17.89
C PRO A 79 -16.00 -9.16 -18.01
N GLY A 80 -15.22 -8.23 -18.55
CA GLY A 80 -15.64 -6.84 -18.78
C GLY A 80 -15.06 -5.78 -17.83
N ILE A 81 -14.28 -6.18 -16.81
CA ILE A 81 -13.51 -5.26 -15.95
C ILE A 81 -12.02 -5.68 -16.01
N PRO A 82 -11.31 -5.38 -17.12
CA PRO A 82 -9.93 -5.82 -17.33
C PRO A 82 -8.90 -5.00 -16.53
N GLN A 83 -9.34 -3.94 -15.83
CA GLN A 83 -8.42 -3.02 -15.20
C GLN A 83 -7.69 -3.64 -14.01
N THR A 84 -6.38 -3.40 -13.97
CA THR A 84 -5.52 -3.76 -12.84
C THR A 84 -4.92 -2.50 -12.25
N LEU A 85 -4.92 -2.37 -10.93
CA LEU A 85 -4.17 -1.35 -10.22
C LEU A 85 -2.84 -1.92 -9.77
N PHE A 86 -1.73 -1.27 -10.09
CA PHE A 86 -0.47 -1.46 -9.42
C PHE A 86 -0.30 -0.39 -8.36
N TYR A 87 0.12 -0.78 -7.17
CA TYR A 87 0.28 0.15 -6.07
C TYR A 87 1.66 0.02 -5.43
N VAL A 88 2.08 1.14 -4.86
CA VAL A 88 3.27 1.25 -4.02
C VAL A 88 2.83 1.95 -2.74
N GLY A 89 3.19 1.36 -1.61
CA GLY A 89 2.84 1.91 -0.31
C GLY A 89 3.95 1.72 0.70
N VAL A 90 3.74 2.35 1.85
CA VAL A 90 4.62 2.25 3.00
C VAL A 90 3.84 1.86 4.24
N GLU A 91 4.53 1.25 5.19
CA GLU A 91 4.08 1.25 6.59
C GLU A 91 4.54 2.58 7.22
N ARG A 92 3.61 3.53 7.33
CA ARG A 92 3.83 4.81 8.01
C ARG A 92 4.01 4.55 9.50
N VAL A 93 5.05 5.12 10.08
CA VAL A 93 5.28 5.18 11.53
C VAL A 93 5.11 6.62 12.00
N SER A 94 4.36 6.81 13.07
CA SER A 94 4.20 8.12 13.71
C SER A 94 4.33 8.03 15.22
N ALA A 95 4.95 9.04 15.82
CA ALA A 95 5.07 9.15 17.27
C ALA A 95 5.17 10.62 17.70
N GLU A 96 4.59 10.91 18.87
CA GLU A 96 4.88 12.14 19.57
C GLU A 96 6.30 12.08 20.15
N PHE A 97 7.02 13.19 20.09
CA PHE A 97 8.33 13.32 20.72
C PHE A 97 8.37 14.55 21.61
N THR A 98 9.30 14.54 22.56
CA THR A 98 9.64 15.72 23.34
C THR A 98 11.16 15.86 23.39
N VAL A 99 11.66 17.03 22.99
CA VAL A 99 13.07 17.38 23.11
C VAL A 99 13.26 18.25 24.36
N ALA A 100 14.04 17.75 25.31
CA ALA A 100 14.39 18.49 26.51
C ALA A 100 15.48 19.53 26.19
N CYS A 101 15.12 20.81 26.21
CA CYS A 101 16.05 21.94 26.18
C CYS A 101 15.58 22.99 27.20
N SER A 102 16.13 24.22 27.18
CA SER A 102 15.73 25.27 28.14
C SER A 102 14.22 25.57 28.11
N THR A 103 13.56 25.30 26.99
CA THR A 103 12.10 25.26 26.88
C THR A 103 11.74 24.04 26.06
N SER A 104 11.20 23.00 26.71
CA SER A 104 10.88 21.75 26.03
C SER A 104 9.99 21.98 24.80
N VAL A 105 10.30 21.24 23.75
CA VAL A 105 9.59 21.29 22.47
C VAL A 105 8.94 19.94 22.22
N THR A 106 7.65 19.95 21.89
CA THR A 106 6.86 18.75 21.62
C THR A 106 6.28 18.83 20.23
N GLY A 107 6.38 17.73 19.48
CA GLY A 107 5.85 17.62 18.13
C GLY A 107 5.51 16.18 17.78
N VAL A 108 5.11 15.97 16.54
CA VAL A 108 4.88 14.64 15.98
C VAL A 108 5.93 14.38 14.92
N PHE A 109 6.61 13.24 15.01
CA PHE A 109 7.48 12.74 13.97
C PHE A 109 6.73 11.71 13.14
N GLU A 110 6.67 11.90 11.83
CA GLU A 110 6.17 10.91 10.88
C GLU A 110 7.31 10.41 9.99
N SER A 111 7.38 9.11 9.80
CA SER A 111 8.30 8.45 8.88
C SER A 111 7.70 7.12 8.41
N TRP A 112 8.51 6.24 7.82
CA TRP A 112 8.11 4.94 7.30
C TRP A 112 9.13 3.87 7.66
N SER A 113 8.70 2.60 7.69
CA SER A 113 9.54 1.46 8.03
C SER A 113 9.86 0.58 6.82
N THR A 114 8.83 0.20 6.07
CA THR A 114 8.89 -0.68 4.90
C THR A 114 8.19 -0.03 3.71
N ILE A 115 8.67 -0.37 2.51
CA ILE A 115 7.96 -0.16 1.25
C ILE A 115 7.43 -1.52 0.82
N ASP A 116 6.20 -1.54 0.33
CA ASP A 116 5.56 -2.71 -0.24
C ASP A 116 4.83 -2.31 -1.53
N PHE A 117 4.66 -3.27 -2.43
CA PHE A 117 4.02 -3.05 -3.72
C PHE A 117 3.22 -4.28 -4.12
N GLY A 118 2.19 -4.07 -4.92
CA GLY A 118 1.34 -5.16 -5.35
C GLY A 118 0.43 -4.77 -6.49
N GLY A 119 -0.38 -5.74 -6.90
CA GLY A 119 -1.45 -5.56 -7.88
C GLY A 119 -2.82 -5.76 -7.23
N VAL A 120 -3.85 -5.14 -7.79
CA VAL A 120 -5.26 -5.45 -7.50
C VAL A 120 -6.02 -5.48 -8.81
N ALA A 121 -6.58 -6.64 -9.17
CA ALA A 121 -7.53 -6.73 -10.27
C ALA A 121 -8.86 -6.09 -9.84
N CYS A 122 -9.30 -5.05 -10.55
CA CYS A 122 -10.56 -4.38 -10.25
C CYS A 122 -11.78 -5.28 -10.49
N GLY A 123 -11.64 -6.24 -11.42
CA GLY A 123 -12.64 -7.27 -11.70
C GLY A 123 -12.68 -8.41 -10.68
N SER A 124 -11.86 -8.43 -9.63
CA SER A 124 -11.89 -9.50 -8.63
C SER A 124 -13.12 -9.39 -7.72
N PHE A 125 -13.80 -10.50 -7.46
CA PHE A 125 -14.88 -10.56 -6.46
C PHE A 125 -14.36 -10.49 -5.02
N ASP A 126 -13.17 -11.02 -4.80
CA ASP A 126 -12.61 -11.15 -3.46
C ASP A 126 -11.91 -9.85 -3.09
N GLU A 127 -12.15 -9.39 -1.86
CA GLU A 127 -11.45 -8.24 -1.31
C GLU A 127 -9.98 -8.63 -1.03
N PRO A 128 -9.01 -7.75 -1.35
CA PRO A 128 -7.62 -7.97 -1.01
C PRO A 128 -7.43 -8.23 0.50
N GLN A 129 -6.62 -9.24 0.82
CA GLN A 129 -6.37 -9.64 2.21
C GLN A 129 -5.35 -8.72 2.88
N GLU A 130 -4.45 -8.12 2.09
CA GLU A 130 -3.45 -7.18 2.55
C GLU A 130 -4.01 -5.74 2.67
N PRO A 131 -3.63 -4.97 3.70
CA PRO A 131 -4.17 -3.63 3.92
C PRO A 131 -3.93 -2.64 2.77
N LEU A 132 -2.75 -2.67 2.14
CA LEU A 132 -2.45 -1.79 1.01
C LEU A 132 -3.30 -2.11 -0.22
N GLY A 133 -3.53 -3.39 -0.51
CA GLY A 133 -4.44 -3.82 -1.58
C GLY A 133 -5.87 -3.33 -1.35
N ARG A 134 -6.38 -3.35 -0.11
CA ARG A 134 -7.69 -2.77 0.21
C ARG A 134 -7.75 -1.28 -0.05
N LEU A 135 -6.73 -0.54 0.36
CA LEU A 135 -6.62 0.90 0.06
C LEU A 135 -6.57 1.12 -1.45
N ALA A 136 -5.73 0.36 -2.16
CA ALA A 136 -5.57 0.49 -3.61
C ALA A 136 -6.91 0.23 -4.33
N ARG A 137 -7.67 -0.80 -3.94
CA ARG A 137 -8.97 -1.15 -4.52
C ARG A 137 -9.97 0.01 -4.52
N THR A 138 -9.88 0.95 -3.58
CA THR A 138 -10.75 2.14 -3.56
C THR A 138 -10.55 3.06 -4.76
N HIS A 139 -9.44 2.91 -5.49
CA HIS A 139 -9.14 3.64 -6.73
C HIS A 139 -9.63 2.90 -8.00
N CYS A 140 -10.27 1.75 -7.87
CA CYS A 140 -10.81 1.03 -9.03
C CYS A 140 -11.97 1.82 -9.66
N PRO A 141 -12.00 1.98 -11.00
CA PRO A 141 -13.12 2.65 -11.67
C PRO A 141 -14.46 1.93 -11.48
N ALA A 142 -14.41 0.60 -11.38
CA ALA A 142 -15.54 -0.27 -11.10
C ALA A 142 -15.04 -1.50 -10.33
N THR A 143 -15.91 -2.03 -9.46
CA THR A 143 -15.69 -3.31 -8.79
C THR A 143 -16.98 -4.13 -8.85
N PRO A 144 -16.90 -5.46 -9.01
CA PRO A 144 -18.10 -6.29 -8.95
C PRO A 144 -18.73 -6.24 -7.56
N GLU A 145 -20.04 -6.46 -7.49
CA GLU A 145 -20.73 -6.66 -6.21
C GLU A 145 -20.16 -7.91 -5.51
N PRO A 146 -20.02 -7.89 -4.18
CA PRO A 146 -19.57 -9.05 -3.42
C PRO A 146 -20.46 -10.26 -3.73
N ARG A 147 -19.86 -11.44 -3.93
CA ARG A 147 -20.66 -12.65 -4.16
C ARG A 147 -21.59 -12.88 -2.95
N PRO A 148 -22.88 -13.16 -3.17
CA PRO A 148 -23.78 -13.49 -2.08
C PRO A 148 -23.26 -14.72 -1.34
N SER A 149 -23.28 -14.66 0.00
CA SER A 149 -22.84 -15.76 0.86
C SER A 149 -23.67 -17.02 0.57
N GLY A 150 -23.06 -18.00 -0.12
CA GLY A 150 -23.76 -19.22 -0.56
C GLY A 150 -23.51 -19.62 -2.02
N TYR A 151 -22.81 -18.79 -2.80
CA TYR A 151 -22.36 -19.18 -4.14
C TYR A 151 -21.20 -20.18 -4.05
N VAL A 152 -21.52 -21.47 -3.94
CA VAL A 152 -20.58 -22.54 -4.29
C VAL A 152 -20.47 -22.57 -5.81
N ASP A 153 -19.24 -22.50 -6.34
CA ASP A 153 -19.00 -22.85 -7.74
C ASP A 153 -19.55 -24.27 -7.93
N ALA A 154 -20.70 -24.37 -8.59
CA ALA A 154 -21.25 -25.64 -9.02
C ALA A 154 -20.32 -26.13 -10.13
N VAL A 155 -19.19 -26.72 -9.76
CA VAL A 155 -18.45 -27.59 -10.65
C VAL A 155 -19.44 -28.71 -10.98
N PRO A 156 -19.88 -28.89 -12.24
CA PRO A 156 -20.64 -30.07 -12.57
C PRO A 156 -19.71 -31.25 -12.34
N PHE A 157 -19.93 -31.99 -11.24
CA PHE A 157 -19.37 -33.32 -11.07
C PHE A 157 -19.92 -34.15 -12.23
N ASN A 158 -19.10 -34.30 -13.26
CA ASN A 158 -19.37 -35.21 -14.35
C ASN A 158 -19.17 -36.61 -13.77
N GLU A 159 -20.24 -37.22 -13.24
CA GLU A 159 -20.23 -38.63 -12.86
C GLU A 159 -19.89 -39.47 -14.09
N PRO A 160 -18.87 -40.35 -14.04
CA PRO A 160 -18.67 -41.32 -15.10
C PRO A 160 -19.83 -42.34 -15.07
N SER A 161 -20.62 -42.37 -16.14
CA SER A 161 -21.66 -43.40 -16.35
C SER A 161 -21.02 -44.80 -16.43
N PRO A 162 -21.57 -45.81 -15.75
CA PRO A 162 -21.06 -47.18 -15.82
C PRO A 162 -21.51 -47.84 -17.13
N PHE A 163 -20.55 -48.44 -17.84
CA PHE A 163 -20.79 -49.54 -18.79
C PHE A 163 -20.10 -50.78 -18.26
#